data_AF-A0A0M3KGY6-F1
#
_entry.id   AF-A0A0M3KGY6-F1
#
_cell.length_a   1.000
_cell.length_b   1.000
_cell.length_c   1.000
_cell.angle_alpha   90.00
_cell.angle_beta   90.00
_cell.angle_gamma   90.00
#
_symmetry.space_group_name_H-M   'P 1'
#
loop_
_entity.id
_entity.type
_entity.pdbx_description
1 polymer ?
#
loop_
_entity_poly.entity_id
_entity_poly.type
_entity_poly.pdbx_seq_one_letter_code
_entity_poly.pdbx_strand_id
1 'polypeptide(L)'
;MSGDWDRMEWYVQQINENSQDGSFLRAVVALRKEQYRDALTFVDKVRDMSDAELTAMASESYERAYGAMTLVQQLTELEEAIEYKMWPERRTRIGVVWSRRLQGCRQEIEHWTKLLLVRLVIGLSLFRGLILEAGLFV
;
A
#
# COMPACT_ATOMS: atom_id res chain seq x y z
N MET A 1 -1.23 19.69 -12.70
CA MET A 1 -0.55 18.62 -11.93
C MET A 1 -0.95 17.21 -12.40
N SER A 2 -1.33 17.01 -13.68
CA SER A 2 -1.72 15.70 -14.24
C SER A 2 -0.56 14.95 -14.95
N GLY A 3 0.38 15.68 -15.55
CA GLY A 3 1.36 15.10 -16.48
C GLY A 3 2.36 14.08 -15.90
N ASP A 4 2.62 14.10 -14.58
CA ASP A 4 3.53 13.13 -13.96
C ASP A 4 2.91 11.72 -13.86
N TRP A 5 1.59 11.66 -13.79
CA TRP A 5 0.87 10.39 -13.64
C TRP A 5 0.53 9.75 -14.98
N ASP A 6 0.27 10.55 -16.01
CA ASP A 6 0.16 10.06 -17.39
C ASP A 6 1.47 9.35 -17.81
N ARG A 7 2.62 9.89 -17.37
CA ARG A 7 3.93 9.24 -17.56
C ARG A 7 4.06 7.96 -16.73
N MET A 8 3.65 7.99 -15.47
CA MET A 8 3.66 6.80 -14.61
C MET A 8 2.85 5.65 -15.23
N GLU A 9 1.67 5.94 -15.76
CA GLU A 9 0.84 4.96 -16.44
C GLU A 9 1.53 4.34 -17.65
N TRP A 10 2.16 5.18 -18.48
CA TRP A 10 2.93 4.70 -19.62
C TRP A 10 4.09 3.80 -19.19
N TYR A 11 4.82 4.16 -18.13
CA TYR A 11 5.89 3.33 -17.59
C TYR A 11 5.37 1.99 -17.06
N VAL A 12 4.27 2.00 -16.30
CA VAL A 12 3.66 0.79 -15.75
C VAL A 12 3.25 -0.18 -16.85
N GLN A 13 2.77 0.32 -17.99
CA GLN A 13 2.46 -0.51 -19.16
C GLN A 13 3.68 -1.21 -19.75
N GLN A 14 4.88 -0.64 -19.62
CA GLN A 14 6.12 -1.28 -20.11
C GLN A 14 6.61 -2.39 -19.17
N ILE A 15 6.18 -2.40 -17.91
CA ILE A 15 6.56 -3.42 -16.94
C ILE A 15 5.68 -4.66 -17.19
N ASN A 16 6.31 -5.84 -17.18
CA ASN A 16 5.61 -7.11 -17.28
C ASN A 16 4.50 -7.19 -16.23
N GLU A 17 3.26 -7.29 -16.68
CA GLU A 17 2.10 -7.37 -15.78
C GLU A 17 2.15 -8.60 -14.87
N ASN A 18 2.80 -9.67 -15.30
CA ASN A 18 2.91 -10.90 -14.53
C ASN A 18 4.09 -10.90 -13.54
N SER A 19 4.86 -9.81 -13.45
CA SER A 19 5.78 -9.63 -12.34
C SER A 19 5.08 -9.02 -11.13
N GLN A 20 5.64 -9.26 -9.95
CA GLN A 20 5.15 -8.73 -8.68
C GLN A 20 5.05 -7.20 -8.73
N ASP A 21 6.12 -6.52 -9.13
CA ASP A 21 6.16 -5.06 -9.26
C ASP A 21 5.17 -4.54 -10.32
N GLY A 22 5.05 -5.25 -11.45
CA GLY A 22 4.15 -4.85 -12.53
C GLY A 22 2.68 -4.91 -12.13
N SER A 23 2.30 -5.94 -11.36
CA SER A 23 0.96 -6.04 -10.79
C SER A 23 0.74 -5.00 -9.67
N PHE A 24 1.70 -4.85 -8.75
CA PHE A 24 1.61 -3.88 -7.66
C PHE A 24 1.42 -2.44 -8.16
N LEU A 25 2.22 -2.00 -9.13
CA LEU A 25 2.11 -0.64 -9.66
C LEU A 25 0.80 -0.40 -10.43
N ARG A 26 0.26 -1.44 -11.08
CA ARG A 26 -1.08 -1.36 -11.69
C ARG A 26 -2.18 -1.23 -10.65
N ALA A 27 -2.07 -1.91 -9.50
CA ALA A 27 -3.00 -1.73 -8.38
C ALA A 27 -3.00 -0.27 -7.88
N VAL A 28 -1.82 0.32 -7.74
CA VAL A 28 -1.64 1.73 -7.32
C VAL A 28 -2.28 2.70 -8.31
N VAL A 29 -2.04 2.51 -9.62
CA VAL A 29 -2.64 3.32 -10.69
C VAL A 29 -4.17 3.18 -10.70
N ALA A 30 -4.68 1.94 -10.59
CA ALA A 30 -6.12 1.66 -10.57
C ALA A 30 -6.81 2.30 -9.35
N LEU A 31 -6.22 2.19 -8.16
CA LEU A 31 -6.73 2.84 -6.94
C LEU A 31 -6.86 4.35 -7.12
N ARG A 32 -5.84 5.00 -7.68
CA ARG A 32 -5.83 6.44 -7.96
C ARG A 32 -6.93 6.85 -8.94
N LYS A 33 -7.19 6.01 -9.96
CA LYS A 33 -8.28 6.20 -10.93
C LYS A 33 -9.66 5.83 -10.37
N GLU A 34 -9.72 5.42 -9.10
CA GLU A 34 -10.93 4.94 -8.43
C GLU A 34 -11.53 3.68 -9.10
N GLN A 35 -10.68 2.93 -9.81
CA GLN A 35 -10.99 1.63 -10.42
C GLN A 35 -10.78 0.53 -9.38
N TYR A 36 -11.60 0.53 -8.33
CA TYR A 36 -11.39 -0.30 -7.14
C TYR A 36 -11.39 -1.81 -7.43
N ARG A 37 -12.23 -2.27 -8.36
CA ARG A 37 -12.28 -3.69 -8.74
C ARG A 37 -10.99 -4.16 -9.41
N ASP A 38 -10.43 -3.33 -10.29
CA ASP A 38 -9.17 -3.64 -10.97
C ASP A 38 -8.01 -3.58 -9.97
N ALA A 39 -8.03 -2.60 -9.07
CA ALA A 39 -7.05 -2.49 -7.99
C ALA A 39 -7.03 -3.75 -7.12
N LEU A 40 -8.20 -4.24 -6.67
CA LEU A 40 -8.31 -5.48 -5.90
C LEU A 40 -7.83 -6.70 -6.69
N THR A 41 -8.17 -6.80 -7.97
CA THR A 41 -7.71 -7.89 -8.84
C THR A 41 -6.17 -7.96 -8.89
N PHE A 42 -5.50 -6.82 -8.99
CA PHE A 42 -4.04 -6.77 -8.96
C PHE A 42 -3.47 -7.02 -7.56
N VAL A 43 -4.13 -6.56 -6.49
CA VAL A 43 -3.73 -6.86 -5.10
C VAL A 43 -3.74 -8.37 -4.85
N ASP A 44 -4.82 -9.05 -5.22
CA ASP A 44 -4.95 -10.50 -5.07
C ASP A 44 -3.86 -11.23 -5.87
N LYS A 45 -3.62 -10.79 -7.11
CA LYS A 45 -2.55 -11.35 -7.95
C LYS A 45 -1.16 -11.23 -7.32
N VAL A 46 -0.85 -10.11 -6.67
CA VAL A 46 0.43 -9.95 -5.96
C VAL A 46 0.47 -10.83 -4.71
N ARG A 47 -0.63 -10.95 -3.96
CA ARG A 47 -0.70 -11.85 -2.80
C ARG A 47 -0.42 -13.30 -3.16
N ASP A 48 -1.04 -13.81 -4.22
CA ASP A 48 -0.81 -15.17 -4.69
C ASP A 48 0.68 -15.45 -4.98
N MET A 49 1.40 -14.45 -5.51
CA MET A 49 2.86 -14.53 -5.73
C MET A 49 3.63 -14.48 -4.41
N SER A 50 3.27 -13.56 -3.50
CA SER A 50 3.97 -13.35 -2.23
C SER A 50 3.76 -14.48 -1.22
N ASP A 51 2.61 -15.18 -1.23
CA ASP A 51 2.32 -16.27 -0.28
C ASP A 51 3.27 -17.46 -0.47
N ALA A 52 3.61 -17.78 -1.73
CA ALA A 52 4.57 -18.83 -2.05
C ALA A 52 5.99 -18.46 -1.57
N GLU A 53 6.37 -17.20 -1.75
CA GLU A 53 7.68 -16.66 -1.35
C GLU A 53 7.83 -16.56 0.18
N LEU A 54 6.79 -16.07 0.88
CA LEU A 54 6.77 -15.93 2.34
C LEU A 54 6.87 -17.27 3.04
N THR A 55 6.10 -18.26 2.58
CA THR A 55 6.09 -19.60 3.18
C THR A 55 7.48 -20.25 3.14
N ALA A 56 8.20 -20.07 2.03
CA ALA A 56 9.57 -20.56 1.88
C ALA A 56 10.55 -19.77 2.76
N MET A 57 10.55 -18.43 2.70
CA MET A 57 11.54 -17.60 3.39
C MET A 57 11.36 -17.55 4.92
N ALA A 58 10.13 -17.58 5.42
CA ALA A 58 9.85 -17.57 6.85
C ALA A 58 10.37 -18.83 7.56
N SER A 59 10.51 -19.94 6.82
CA SER A 59 11.12 -21.17 7.32
C SER A 59 12.64 -21.07 7.48
N GLU A 60 13.29 -20.14 6.78
CA GLU A 60 14.75 -19.98 6.78
C GLU A 60 15.22 -18.91 7.77
N SER A 61 14.70 -17.68 7.66
CA SER A 61 15.01 -16.60 8.60
C SER A 61 14.03 -15.43 8.52
N TYR A 62 13.83 -14.76 9.65
CA TYR A 62 13.02 -13.54 9.72
C TYR A 62 13.56 -12.43 8.81
N GLU A 63 14.89 -12.25 8.72
CA GLU A 63 15.49 -11.21 7.88
C GLU A 63 15.18 -11.41 6.39
N ARG A 64 15.14 -12.66 5.91
CA ARG A 64 14.79 -12.96 4.51
C ARG A 64 13.31 -12.74 4.22
N ALA A 65 12.45 -13.13 5.16
CA ALA A 65 11.01 -12.94 5.03
C ALA A 65 10.59 -11.45 5.10
N TYR A 66 11.45 -10.59 5.63
CA TYR A 66 11.11 -9.22 5.96
C TYR A 66 10.68 -8.37 4.76
N GLY A 67 11.36 -8.49 3.62
CA GLY A 67 10.98 -7.78 2.40
C GLY A 67 9.57 -8.16 1.91
N ALA A 68 9.24 -9.44 1.97
CA ALA A 68 7.92 -9.94 1.57
C ALA A 68 6.83 -9.58 2.60
N MET A 69 7.16 -9.55 3.90
CA MET A 69 6.23 -9.04 4.94
C MET A 69 5.89 -7.57 4.70
N THR A 70 6.87 -6.76 4.31
CA THR A 70 6.65 -5.34 3.95
C THR A 70 5.74 -5.20 2.76
N LEU A 71 5.89 -6.04 1.74
CA LEU A 71 4.99 -6.04 0.59
C LEU A 71 3.56 -6.42 0.99
N VAL A 72 3.37 -7.46 1.80
CA VAL A 72 2.03 -7.83 2.31
C VAL A 72 1.40 -6.69 3.12
N GLN A 73 2.19 -5.95 3.89
CA GLN A 73 1.73 -4.75 4.57
C GLN A 73 1.29 -3.66 3.58
N GLN A 74 2.04 -3.43 2.49
CA GLN A 74 1.65 -2.47 1.45
C GLN A 74 0.35 -2.89 0.75
N LEU A 75 0.15 -4.17 0.47
CA LEU A 75 -1.09 -4.71 -0.11
C LEU A 75 -2.28 -4.48 0.81
N THR A 76 -2.11 -4.75 2.10
CA THR A 76 -3.14 -4.49 3.12
C THR A 76 -3.52 -3.00 3.18
N GLU A 77 -2.54 -2.11 3.09
CA GLU A 77 -2.78 -0.66 3.10
C GLU A 77 -3.50 -0.19 1.82
N LEU A 78 -3.28 -0.83 0.67
CA LEU A 78 -4.03 -0.55 -0.57
C LEU A 78 -5.51 -0.95 -0.43
N GLU A 79 -5.81 -2.08 0.18
CA GLU A 79 -7.20 -2.49 0.42
C GLU A 79 -7.90 -1.56 1.42
N GLU A 80 -7.23 -1.22 2.51
CA GLU A 80 -7.75 -0.26 3.49
C GLU A 80 -7.94 1.12 2.85
N ALA A 81 -7.13 1.51 1.86
CA ALA A 81 -7.34 2.72 1.08
C ALA A 81 -8.65 2.70 0.29
N ILE A 82 -8.96 1.54 -0.32
CA ILE A 82 -10.21 1.31 -1.03
C ILE A 82 -11.37 1.40 -0.05
N GLU A 83 -11.30 0.70 1.09
CA GLU A 83 -12.33 0.77 2.14
C GLU A 83 -12.53 2.20 2.64
N TYR A 84 -11.45 2.94 2.86
CA TYR A 84 -11.47 4.33 3.32
C TYR A 84 -12.21 5.26 2.33
N LYS A 85 -11.95 5.06 1.03
CA LYS A 85 -12.59 5.84 -0.04
C LYS A 85 -14.06 5.46 -0.21
N MET A 86 -14.40 4.18 -0.12
CA MET A 86 -15.77 3.68 -0.35
C MET A 86 -16.70 3.89 0.86
N TRP A 87 -16.18 3.78 2.08
CA TRP A 87 -17.01 3.67 3.30
C TRP A 87 -16.59 4.70 4.37
N PRO A 88 -17.26 5.86 4.44
CA PRO A 88 -16.95 6.91 5.40
C PRO A 88 -16.88 6.45 6.86
N GLU A 89 -17.71 5.49 7.25
CA GLU A 89 -17.82 4.97 8.61
C GLU A 89 -16.56 4.20 9.05
N ARG A 90 -15.75 3.74 8.09
CA ARG A 90 -14.52 3.00 8.38
C ARG A 90 -13.29 3.89 8.53
N ARG A 91 -13.38 5.16 8.13
CA ARG A 91 -12.23 6.09 8.07
C ARG A 91 -11.54 6.25 9.42
N THR A 92 -12.30 6.44 10.49
CA THR A 92 -11.75 6.60 11.84
C THR A 92 -10.99 5.34 12.28
N ARG A 93 -11.58 4.16 12.08
CA ARG A 93 -10.94 2.88 12.45
C ARG A 93 -9.65 2.65 11.66
N ILE A 94 -9.70 2.82 10.34
CA ILE A 94 -8.55 2.68 9.46
C ILE A 94 -7.46 3.68 9.87
N GLY A 95 -7.86 4.91 10.21
CA GLY A 95 -6.93 5.94 10.66
C GLY A 95 -6.17 5.57 11.93
N VAL A 96 -6.88 5.03 12.93
CA VAL A 96 -6.26 4.53 14.17
C VAL A 96 -5.30 3.38 13.88
N VAL A 97 -5.69 2.43 13.03
CA VAL A 97 -4.84 1.29 12.65
C VAL A 97 -3.56 1.77 11.97
N TRP A 98 -3.67 2.64 10.98
CA TRP A 98 -2.52 3.19 10.25
C TRP A 98 -1.57 3.97 11.14
N SER A 99 -2.11 4.72 12.11
CA SER A 99 -1.35 5.45 13.12
C SER A 99 -0.55 4.50 14.03
N ARG A 100 -1.21 3.48 14.59
CA ARG A 100 -0.56 2.47 15.44
C ARG A 100 0.54 1.72 14.68
N ARG A 101 0.30 1.36 13.42
CA ARG A 101 1.30 0.67 12.59
C ARG A 101 2.54 1.52 12.34
N LEU A 102 2.40 2.84 12.19
CA LEU A 102 3.56 3.74 12.13
C LEU A 102 4.32 3.74 13.46
N GLN A 103 3.63 3.91 14.58
CA GLN A 103 4.27 3.92 15.90
C GLN A 103 5.02 2.62 16.23
N GLY A 104 4.49 1.48 15.77
CA GLY A 104 5.11 0.16 15.97
C GLY A 104 6.19 -0.21 14.96
N CYS A 105 6.42 0.59 13.93
CA CYS A 105 7.45 0.32 12.93
C CYS A 105 8.84 0.58 13.53
N ARG A 106 9.74 -0.42 13.52
CA ARG A 106 11.14 -0.24 13.93
C ARG A 106 11.77 0.93 13.14
N GLN A 107 12.82 1.56 13.70
CA GLN A 107 13.53 2.73 13.14
C GLN A 107 14.26 2.48 11.80
N GLU A 108 13.81 1.55 10.98
CA GLU A 108 14.34 1.35 9.63
C GLU A 108 13.61 2.28 8.66
N ILE A 109 14.30 3.37 8.31
CA ILE A 109 13.82 4.45 7.44
C ILE A 109 13.21 3.93 6.13
N GLU A 110 13.73 2.82 5.59
CA GLU A 110 13.25 2.22 4.33
C GLU A 110 11.79 1.75 4.40
N HIS A 111 11.35 1.24 5.56
CA HIS A 111 9.96 0.79 5.77
C HIS A 111 8.98 1.95 5.80
N TRP A 112 9.39 3.03 6.47
CA TRP A 112 8.62 4.28 6.49
C TRP A 112 8.42 4.81 5.09
N THR A 113 9.46 4.84 4.26
CA THR A 113 9.35 5.33 2.88
C THR A 113 8.36 4.49 2.08
N LYS A 114 8.45 3.16 2.13
CA LYS A 114 7.58 2.25 1.36
C LYS A 114 6.10 2.35 1.77
N LEU A 115 5.82 2.45 3.07
CA LEU A 115 4.44 2.58 3.59
C LEU A 115 3.87 3.98 3.38
N LEU A 116 4.67 5.02 3.59
CA LEU A 116 4.23 6.40 3.37
C LEU A 116 3.94 6.64 1.89
N LEU A 117 4.72 6.05 0.97
CA LEU A 117 4.48 6.19 -0.47
C LEU A 117 3.09 5.68 -0.87
N VAL A 118 2.66 4.52 -0.37
CA VAL A 118 1.30 4.00 -0.61
C VAL A 118 0.25 5.00 -0.11
N ARG A 119 0.43 5.51 1.11
CA ARG A 119 -0.51 6.46 1.73
C ARG A 119 -0.55 7.82 1.02
N LEU A 120 0.58 8.26 0.45
CA LEU A 120 0.67 9.49 -0.33
C LEU A 120 -0.13 9.40 -1.65
N VAL A 121 -0.24 8.22 -2.27
CA VAL A 121 -1.06 8.02 -3.48
C VAL A 121 -2.54 8.30 -3.20
N ILE A 122 -3.01 7.98 -2.00
CA ILE A 122 -4.39 8.17 -1.57
C ILE A 122 -4.69 9.67 -1.30
N GLY A 123 -3.64 10.43 -0.99
CA GLY A 123 -3.67 11.89 -0.86
C GLY A 123 -3.17 12.39 0.51
N LEU A 124 -2.21 13.32 0.48
CA LEU A 124 -1.68 14.03 1.67
C LEU A 124 -2.77 14.74 2.49
N SER A 125 -3.87 15.15 1.84
CA SER A 125 -5.03 15.77 2.50
C SER A 125 -5.78 14.80 3.41
N LEU A 126 -5.91 13.52 3.00
CA LEU A 126 -6.49 12.47 3.83
C LEU A 126 -5.55 12.12 4.99
N PHE A 127 -4.25 12.05 4.73
CA PHE A 127 -3.25 11.82 5.78
C PHE A 127 -3.23 12.94 6.83
N ARG A 128 -3.40 14.20 6.40
CA ARG A 128 -3.49 15.35 7.31
C ARG A 128 -4.75 15.32 8.16
N GLY A 129 -5.90 14.95 7.60
CA GLY A 129 -7.13 14.74 8.38
C GLY A 129 -7.01 13.60 9.39
N LEU A 130 -6.28 12.56 9.02
CA LEU A 130 -6.07 11.35 9.82
C LEU A 130 -5.06 11.58 10.97
N ILE A 131 -4.05 12.44 10.78
CA ILE A 131 -3.18 12.95 11.87
C ILE A 131 -3.96 13.85 12.83
N LEU A 132 -4.80 14.74 12.29
CA LEU A 132 -5.59 15.69 13.10
C LEU A 132 -6.69 14.98 13.92
N GLU A 133 -7.38 13.98 13.34
CA GLU A 133 -8.39 13.18 14.06
C GLU A 133 -7.77 12.19 15.06
N ALA A 134 -6.56 11.70 14.81
CA ALA A 134 -5.87 10.78 15.71
C ALA A 134 -5.20 11.46 16.92
N GLY A 135 -5.28 12.79 17.06
CA GLY A 135 -4.75 13.52 18.21
C GLY A 135 -3.23 13.40 18.42
N LEU A 136 -2.50 13.05 17.37
CA LEU A 136 -1.04 12.90 17.41
C LEU A 136 -0.38 14.21 17.01
N PHE A 137 -0.42 15.19 17.92
CA PHE A 137 0.55 16.25 18.19
C PHE A 137 -0.08 17.19 19.24
N VAL A 138 -0.12 16.72 20.49
CA VAL A 138 0.09 17.51 21.70
C VAL A 138 1.23 16.85 22.45
#